data_AF-A0A1C5A6M2-F1
#
_entry.id   AF-A0A1C5A6M2-F1
#
_cell.length_a   1.000
_cell.length_b   1.000
_cell.length_c   1.000
_cell.angle_alpha   90.00
_cell.angle_beta   90.00
_cell.angle_gamma   90.00
#
_symmetry.space_group_name_H-M   'P 1'
#
loop_
_entity.id
_entity.type
_entity.pdbx_description
1 polymer ?
#
loop_
_entity_poly.entity_id
_entity_poly.type
_entity_poly.pdbx_seq_one_letter_code
_entity_poly.pdbx_strand_id
1 'polypeptide(L)' 'MDDSIELRLDLATAEYLRVALYDLGEHQAAGRPIPYSDAEASRRLGALLRDLDIRLGGTGRFA' A
#
# COMPACT_ATOMS: atom_id res chain seq x y z
N MET A 1 -24.37 -9.90 0.36
CA MET A 1 -23.83 -8.58 0.73
C MET A 1 -22.45 -8.55 0.12
N ASP A 2 -22.18 -7.57 -0.73
CA ASP A 2 -20.84 -7.39 -1.28
C ASP A 2 -20.03 -6.67 -0.20
N ASP A 3 -19.24 -7.41 0.57
CA ASP A 3 -18.39 -6.88 1.64
C ASP A 3 -17.10 -6.25 1.05
N SER A 4 -17.21 -5.68 -0.15
CA SER A 4 -16.12 -5.07 -0.89
C SER A 4 -15.72 -3.73 -0.24
N ILE A 5 -14.41 -3.55 -0.08
CA ILE A 5 -13.83 -2.31 0.42
C ILE A 5 -13.17 -1.60 -0.76
N GLU A 6 -13.69 -0.42 -1.10
CA GLU A 6 -13.16 0.40 -2.17
C GLU A 6 -12.25 1.52 -1.63
N LEU A 7 -11.05 1.62 -2.19
CA LEU A 7 -10.14 2.74 -1.97
C LEU A 7 -10.23 3.72 -3.14
N ARG A 8 -10.61 4.96 -2.85
CA ARG A 8 -10.59 6.06 -3.82
C ARG A 8 -9.22 6.73 -3.80
N LEU A 9 -8.47 6.56 -4.89
CA LEU A 9 -7.11 7.08 -5.06
C LEU A 9 -7.07 8.07 -6.23
N ASP A 10 -6.16 9.04 -6.17
CA ASP A 10 -5.75 9.74 -7.38
C ASP A 10 -4.91 8.82 -8.28
N LEU A 11 -4.78 9.18 -9.56
CA LEU A 11 -4.10 8.36 -10.56
C LEU A 11 -2.64 8.06 -10.17
N ALA A 12 -1.91 9.06 -9.66
CA ALA A 12 -0.49 8.89 -9.32
C ALA A 12 -0.32 7.92 -8.14
N THR A 13 -1.19 8.01 -7.14
CA THR A 13 -1.23 7.09 -6.01
C THR A 13 -1.60 5.67 -6.45
N ALA A 14 -2.55 5.53 -7.38
CA ALA A 14 -2.94 4.23 -7.92
C ALA A 14 -1.82 3.56 -8.75
N GLU A 15 -1.15 4.31 -9.61
CA GLU A 15 0.00 3.83 -10.40
C GLU A 15 1.14 3.38 -9.50
N TYR A 16 1.46 4.19 -8.48
CA TYR A 16 2.47 3.87 -7.51
C TYR A 16 2.13 2.59 -6.73
N LEU A 17 0.88 2.47 -6.25
CA LEU A 17 0.43 1.28 -5.51
C LEU A 17 0.53 0.02 -6.37
N ARG A 18 0.15 0.09 -7.65
CA ARG A 18 0.25 -1.03 -8.59
C ARG A 18 1.69 -1.51 -8.75
N VAL A 19 2.64 -0.59 -8.91
CA VAL A 19 4.07 -0.93 -9.05
C VAL A 19 4.60 -1.53 -7.75
N ALA A 20 4.29 -0.91 -6.60
CA ALA A 20 4.75 -1.40 -5.31
C ALA A 20 4.26 -2.83 -5.00
N LEU A 21 3.00 -3.14 -5.30
CA LEU A 21 2.44 -4.49 -5.09
C LEU A 21 3.03 -5.51 -6.07
N TYR A 22 3.25 -5.11 -7.34
CA TYR A 22 3.87 -5.97 -8.34
C TYR A 22 5.31 -6.33 -7.94
N ASP A 23 6.13 -5.34 -7.60
CA ASP A 23 7.52 -5.54 -7.21
C ASP A 23 7.62 -6.36 -5.92
N LEU A 24 6.76 -6.09 -4.95
CA LEU A 24 6.67 -6.90 -3.73
C LEU A 24 6.44 -8.38 -4.06
N GLY A 25 5.46 -8.67 -4.92
CA GLY A 25 5.15 -10.03 -5.35
C GLY A 25 6.32 -10.72 -6.05
N GLU A 26 6.98 -10.04 -6.99
CA GLU A 26 8.15 -10.57 -7.72
C GLU A 26 9.31 -10.88 -6.76
N HIS A 27 9.61 -9.97 -5.84
CA HIS A 27 10.69 -10.16 -4.87
C HIS A 27 10.37 -11.29 -3.89
N GLN A 28 9.13 -11.38 -3.39
CA GLN A 28 8.71 -12.48 -2.53
C GLN A 28 8.77 -13.83 -3.25
N ALA A 29 8.27 -13.91 -4.49
CA ALA A 29 8.29 -15.13 -5.30
C ALA A 29 9.72 -15.59 -5.62
N ALA A 30 10.63 -14.64 -5.85
CA ALA A 30 12.05 -14.91 -6.10
C ALA A 30 12.87 -15.16 -4.83
N GLY A 31 12.27 -15.04 -3.62
CA GLY A 31 13.01 -15.14 -2.35
C GLY A 31 14.08 -14.06 -2.19
N ARG A 32 13.89 -12.89 -2.82
CA ARG A 32 14.86 -11.80 -2.85
C ARG A 32 14.50 -10.72 -1.81
N PRO A 33 15.50 -10.01 -1.28
CA PRO A 33 15.25 -8.81 -0.47
C PRO A 33 14.38 -7.82 -1.23
N ILE A 34 13.40 -7.23 -0.55
CA ILE A 34 12.60 -6.14 -1.10
C ILE A 34 13.49 -4.89 -1.12
N PRO A 35 13.68 -4.24 -2.28
CA PRO A 35 14.54 -3.08 -2.39
C PRO A 35 13.94 -1.91 -1.62
N TYR A 36 14.81 -1.04 -1.11
CA TYR A 36 14.38 0.16 -0.41
C TYR A 36 13.55 1.03 -1.35
N SER A 37 12.33 1.35 -0.95
CA SER A 37 11.51 2.33 -1.66
C SER A 37 12.03 3.74 -1.36
N ASP A 38 11.82 4.66 -2.31
CA ASP A 38 12.08 6.08 -2.08
C ASP A 38 11.28 6.61 -0.87
N ALA A 39 11.79 7.67 -0.23
CA ALA A 39 11.21 8.21 1.00
C ALA A 39 9.81 8.82 0.76
N GLU A 40 9.60 9.50 -0.37
CA GLU A 40 8.29 10.08 -0.71
C GLU A 40 7.28 8.99 -1.03
N ALA A 41 7.72 8.02 -1.81
CA ALA A 41 7.02 6.78 -2.13
C ALA A 41 6.53 6.05 -0.85
N SER A 42 7.43 5.88 0.12
CA SER A 42 7.13 5.27 1.43
C SER A 42 6.14 6.12 2.25
N ARG A 43 6.27 7.46 2.24
CA ARG A 43 5.33 8.37 2.92
C ARG A 43 3.92 8.26 2.36
N ARG A 44 3.76 8.23 1.03
CA ARG A 44 2.46 8.11 0.37
C ARG A 44 1.79 6.77 0.69
N LEU A 45 2.56 5.69 0.64
CA LEU A 45 2.06 4.36 1.01
C LEU A 45 1.64 4.31 2.48
N GLY A 46 2.45 4.87 3.39
CA GLY A 46 2.12 4.93 4.80
C GLY A 46 0.84 5.71 5.08
N ALA A 47 0.63 6.85 4.41
CA ALA A 47 -0.60 7.62 4.51
C ALA A 47 -1.81 6.84 4.01
N LEU A 48 -1.69 6.19 2.84
CA LEU A 48 -2.73 5.33 2.28
C LEU A 48 -3.13 4.21 3.26
N LEU A 49 -2.14 3.48 3.77
CA LEU A 49 -2.40 2.34 4.65
C LEU A 49 -3.00 2.80 5.99
N ARG A 50 -2.57 3.96 6.51
CA ARG A 50 -3.16 4.56 7.71
C ARG A 50 -4.63 4.90 7.51
N ASP A 51 -4.97 5.51 6.38
CA ASP A 51 -6.35 5.88 6.06
C ASP A 51 -7.22 4.63 5.88
N LEU A 52 -6.68 3.57 5.28
CA LEU A 52 -7.33 2.27 5.19
C LEU A 52 -7.60 1.68 6.58
N ASP A 53 -6.60 1.63 7.47
CA ASP A 53 -6.77 1.09 8.83
C ASP A 53 -7.88 1.82 9.60
N ILE A 54 -7.92 3.15 9.53
CA ILE A 54 -8.98 3.95 10.16
C ILE A 54 -10.36 3.58 9.60
N ARG A 55 -10.49 3.40 8.28
CA ARG A 55 -11.75 2.99 7.63
C ARG A 55 -12.20 1.59 8.02
N LEU A 56 -11.26 0.71 8.34
CA LEU A 56 -11.51 -0.63 8.86
C LEU A 56 -11.88 -0.63 10.36
N GLY A 57 -11.91 0.55 11.02
CA GLY A 57 -12.19 0.69 12.45
C GLY A 57 -10.94 0.57 13.34
N GLY A 58 -9.75 0.55 12.74
CA GLY A 58 -8.47 0.61 13.42
C GLY A 58 -8.13 2.02 13.94
N THR A 59 -6.90 2.17 14.43
CA THR A 59 -6.44 3.42 15.08
C THR A 59 -5.55 4.28 14.19
N GLY A 60 -5.21 3.80 12.99
CA GLY A 60 -4.24 4.40 12.08
C GLY A 60 -2.79 4.24 12.52
N ARG A 61 -2.50 3.34 13.48
CA ARG A 61 -1.15 3.00 13.93
C ARG A 61 -0.75 1.63 13.39
N PHE A 62 0.31 1.60 12.59
CA PHE A 62 1.07 0.38 12.37
C PHE A 62 1.84 0.11 13.67
N ALA A 63 1.48 -0.97 14.37
CA ALA A 63 2.17 -1.44 15.56
C ALA A 63 3.51 -2.09 15.20
#